data_AF-A0AAV8GQ44-F1
#
_entry.id   AF-A0AAV8GQ44-F1
#
_cell.length_a   1.000
_cell.length_b   1.000
_cell.length_c   1.000
_cell.angle_alpha   90.00
_cell.angle_beta   90.00
_cell.angle_gamma   90.00
#
_symmetry.space_group_name_H-M   'P 1'
#
loop_
_entity.id
_entity.type
_entity.pdbx_description
1 polymer ?
#
loop_
_entity_poly.entity_id
_entity_poly.type
_entity_poly.pdbx_seq_one_letter_code
_entity_poly.pdbx_strand_id
1 'polypeptide(L)'
;MAINNDILSEMEVPESYIITLPKSGRLSVGDEIYHHMQTPDQFYAENVLSSLKISSEHEALEIADKVEAALYIWKRKVNLSHNRNAWDMRSDLVSDGDKNVVLLSRAKSLLLSLKEKYPSLSQTTLDTSKLQYNKDVGKAILESYSRVLESLAYNILSWIDDVLRANDSIRNSISYTYNI
;
A
#
# COMPACT_ATOMS: atom_id res chain seq x y z
N MET A 1 5.88 2.42 -11.71
CA MET A 1 5.65 2.00 -10.31
C MET A 1 6.48 0.83 -9.85
N ALA A 2 6.55 -0.31 -10.56
CA ALA A 2 7.20 -1.53 -10.04
C ALA A 2 8.64 -1.31 -9.54
N ILE A 3 9.52 -0.71 -10.35
CA ILE A 3 10.91 -0.42 -9.96
C ILE A 3 10.99 0.46 -8.70
N ASN A 4 10.17 1.53 -8.65
CA ASN A 4 10.14 2.44 -7.50
C ASN A 4 9.72 1.70 -6.22
N ASN A 5 8.67 0.89 -6.30
CA ASN A 5 8.18 0.07 -5.20
C ASN A 5 9.23 -0.95 -4.73
N ASP A 6 9.95 -1.59 -5.65
CA ASP A 6 10.99 -2.57 -5.31
C ASP A 6 12.13 -1.90 -4.54
N ILE A 7 12.62 -0.75 -5.01
CA ILE A 7 13.69 0.00 -4.34
C ILE A 7 13.24 0.45 -2.95
N LEU A 8 12.03 1.00 -2.81
CA LEU A 8 11.46 1.40 -1.53
C LEU A 8 11.33 0.19 -0.58
N SER A 9 11.03 -1.00 -1.09
CA SER A 9 10.93 -2.22 -0.28
C SER A 9 12.29 -2.66 0.30
N GLU A 10 13.38 -2.35 -0.41
CA GLU A 10 14.76 -2.65 -0.01
C GLU A 10 15.41 -1.57 0.87
N MET A 11 14.81 -0.37 0.96
CA MET A 11 15.29 0.68 1.86
C MET A 11 15.05 0.29 3.32
N GLU A 12 16.02 0.62 4.18
CA GLU A 12 15.92 0.37 5.62
C GLU A 12 14.80 1.21 6.25
N VAL A 13 14.04 0.59 7.15
CA VAL A 13 12.99 1.31 7.90
C VAL A 13 13.64 2.10 9.04
N PRO A 14 13.49 3.43 9.08
CA PRO A 14 14.16 4.26 10.10
C PRO A 14 13.62 4.01 11.50
N GLU A 15 14.48 4.04 12.52
CA GLU A 15 14.09 3.85 13.93
C GLU A 15 13.05 4.90 14.39
N SER A 16 13.14 6.12 13.87
CA SER A 16 12.15 7.18 14.13
C SER A 16 10.73 6.78 13.75
N TYR A 17 10.56 6.04 12.65
CA TYR A 17 9.25 5.52 12.24
C TYR A 17 8.81 4.39 13.16
N ILE A 18 9.72 3.49 13.53
CA ILE A 18 9.43 2.36 14.41
C ILE A 18 8.87 2.82 15.76
N ILE A 19 9.42 3.89 16.32
CA ILE A 19 8.97 4.47 17.60
C ILE A 19 7.54 5.01 17.51
N THR A 20 7.11 5.46 16.33
CA THR A 20 5.74 5.96 16.11
C THR A 20 4.70 4.86 15.93
N LEU A 21 5.12 3.60 15.73
CA LEU A 21 4.20 2.52 15.45
C LEU A 21 3.31 2.15 16.66
N PRO A 22 2.05 1.79 16.42
CA PRO A 22 1.19 1.23 17.46
C PRO A 22 1.76 -0.06 18.07
N LYS A 23 1.31 -0.38 19.29
CA LYS A 23 1.74 -1.61 20.01
C LYS A 23 1.34 -2.91 19.31
N SER A 24 0.33 -2.88 18.44
CA SER A 24 -0.14 -4.06 17.70
C SER A 24 -0.69 -3.70 16.32
N GLY A 25 -0.59 -4.63 15.37
CA GLY A 25 -1.13 -4.44 14.02
C GLY A 25 -2.64 -4.19 14.03
N ARG A 26 -3.39 -4.83 14.94
CA ARG A 26 -4.83 -4.57 15.14
C ARG A 26 -5.13 -3.11 15.50
N LEU A 27 -4.35 -2.50 16.39
CA LEU A 27 -4.53 -1.08 16.74
C LEU A 27 -4.22 -0.15 15.57
N SER A 28 -3.38 -0.60 14.63
CA SER A 28 -3.05 0.17 13.43
C SER A 28 -4.18 0.13 12.41
N VAL A 29 -4.64 -1.05 12.00
CA VAL A 29 -5.71 -1.19 10.98
C VAL A 29 -7.12 -0.93 11.53
N GLY A 30 -7.32 -0.98 12.84
CA GLY A 30 -8.64 -0.88 13.46
C GLY A 30 -9.44 -2.19 13.40
N ASP A 31 -10.53 -2.23 14.15
CA ASP A 31 -11.31 -3.47 14.35
C ASP A 31 -12.02 -3.96 13.09
N GLU A 32 -12.51 -3.06 12.24
CA GLU A 32 -13.23 -3.41 11.01
C GLU A 32 -12.32 -4.16 10.03
N ILE A 33 -11.17 -3.55 9.68
CA ILE A 33 -10.19 -4.17 8.78
C ILE A 33 -9.63 -5.44 9.41
N TYR A 34 -9.33 -5.42 10.72
CA TYR A 34 -8.80 -6.59 11.41
C TYR A 34 -9.78 -7.78 11.39
N HIS A 35 -11.08 -7.52 11.56
CA HIS A 35 -12.12 -8.55 11.48
C HIS A 35 -12.14 -9.24 10.10
N HIS A 36 -12.09 -8.44 9.03
CA HIS A 36 -11.98 -8.98 7.67
C HIS A 36 -10.69 -9.77 7.44
N MET A 37 -9.56 -9.29 7.98
CA MET A 37 -8.28 -9.99 7.89
C MET A 37 -8.22 -11.27 8.73
N GLN A 38 -9.01 -11.41 9.80
CA GLN A 38 -9.02 -12.58 10.67
C GLN A 38 -10.00 -13.67 10.21
N THR A 39 -10.98 -13.32 9.36
CA THR A 39 -12.06 -14.24 8.95
C THR A 39 -11.47 -15.51 8.30
N PRO A 40 -11.85 -16.73 8.74
CA PRO A 40 -11.24 -17.97 8.25
C PRO A 40 -11.52 -18.28 6.78
N ASP A 41 -12.53 -17.63 6.19
CA ASP A 41 -12.89 -17.76 4.77
C ASP A 41 -11.82 -17.16 3.84
N GLN A 42 -11.99 -17.40 2.54
CA GLN A 42 -11.14 -16.83 1.49
C GLN A 42 -11.11 -15.29 1.60
N PHE A 43 -9.90 -14.74 1.70
CA PHE A 43 -9.69 -13.31 1.82
C PHE A 43 -9.71 -12.64 0.45
N TYR A 44 -10.62 -11.68 0.27
CA TYR A 44 -10.72 -10.86 -0.92
C TYR A 44 -10.50 -9.41 -0.54
N ALA A 45 -9.36 -8.84 -0.95
CA ALA A 45 -9.00 -7.46 -0.67
C ALA A 45 -10.06 -6.48 -1.19
N GLU A 46 -10.61 -6.73 -2.38
CA GLU A 46 -11.68 -5.92 -2.97
C GLU A 46 -12.93 -5.84 -2.09
N ASN A 47 -13.30 -6.93 -1.41
CA ASN A 47 -14.45 -6.95 -0.52
C ASN A 47 -14.21 -6.00 0.67
N VAL A 48 -13.01 -6.01 1.24
CA VAL A 48 -12.61 -5.10 2.32
C VAL A 48 -12.61 -3.65 1.83
N LEU A 49 -12.04 -3.38 0.66
CA LEU A 49 -12.03 -2.02 0.11
C LEU A 49 -13.43 -1.51 -0.23
N SER A 50 -14.36 -2.41 -0.58
CA SER A 50 -15.75 -2.07 -0.84
C SER A 50 -16.54 -1.78 0.45
N SER A 51 -16.19 -2.41 1.58
CA SER A 51 -16.86 -2.17 2.86
C SER A 51 -16.46 -0.86 3.51
N LEU A 52 -15.21 -0.42 3.33
CA LEU A 52 -14.64 0.77 3.98
C LEU A 52 -15.16 2.13 3.47
N LYS A 53 -16.02 2.16 2.43
CA LYS A 53 -16.63 3.39 1.87
C LYS A 53 -15.65 4.55 1.64
N ILE A 54 -14.50 4.26 1.03
CA ILE A 54 -13.45 5.24 0.74
C ILE A 54 -14.00 6.32 -0.21
N SER A 55 -14.10 7.55 0.29
CA SER A 55 -14.72 8.68 -0.40
C SER A 55 -13.72 9.67 -0.97
N SER A 56 -12.45 9.60 -0.53
CA SER A 56 -11.38 10.52 -0.96
C SER A 56 -10.03 9.82 -1.08
N GLU A 57 -9.12 10.42 -1.85
CA GLU A 57 -7.73 9.98 -1.94
C GLU A 57 -7.01 10.05 -0.58
N HIS A 58 -7.31 11.09 0.22
CA HIS A 58 -6.74 11.24 1.57
C HIS A 58 -7.10 10.06 2.49
N GLU A 59 -8.36 9.63 2.45
CA GLU A 59 -8.83 8.47 3.21
C GLU A 59 -8.19 7.17 2.71
N ALA A 60 -8.03 7.02 1.39
CA ALA A 60 -7.29 5.90 0.83
C ALA A 60 -5.83 5.87 1.34
N LEU A 61 -5.18 7.03 1.42
CA LEU A 61 -3.79 7.14 1.91
C LEU A 61 -3.69 6.81 3.39
N GLU A 62 -4.64 7.29 4.20
CA GLU A 62 -4.69 6.98 5.63
C GLU A 62 -4.85 5.47 5.86
N ILE A 63 -5.68 4.80 5.05
CA ILE A 63 -5.82 3.33 5.10
C ILE A 63 -4.51 2.65 4.68
N ALA A 64 -3.85 3.14 3.63
CA ALA A 64 -2.55 2.62 3.20
C ALA A 64 -1.51 2.69 4.32
N ASP A 65 -1.39 3.85 4.98
CA ASP A 65 -0.49 4.07 6.11
C ASP A 65 -0.77 3.11 7.27
N LYS A 66 -2.05 2.95 7.63
CA LYS A 66 -2.48 2.03 8.70
C LYS A 66 -2.16 0.57 8.37
N VAL A 67 -2.38 0.15 7.11
CA VAL A 67 -2.09 -1.21 6.64
C VAL A 67 -0.58 -1.46 6.57
N GLU A 68 0.22 -0.51 6.09
CA GLU A 68 1.68 -0.62 6.06
C GLU A 68 2.29 -0.72 7.46
N ALA A 69 1.82 0.10 8.40
CA ALA A 69 2.23 0.01 9.80
C ALA A 69 1.91 -1.36 10.40
N ALA A 70 0.70 -1.91 10.16
CA ALA A 70 0.34 -3.25 10.62
C ALA A 70 1.17 -4.35 9.98
N LEU A 71 1.39 -4.26 8.66
CA LEU A 71 2.25 -5.16 7.89
C LEU A 71 3.65 -5.21 8.50
N TYR A 72 4.24 -4.05 8.79
CA TYR A 72 5.57 -3.99 9.41
C TYR A 72 5.57 -4.63 10.81
N ILE A 73 4.56 -4.35 11.65
CA ILE A 73 4.43 -4.94 12.98
C ILE A 73 4.34 -6.48 12.90
N TRP A 74 3.51 -7.02 12.01
CA TRP A 74 3.37 -8.47 11.83
C TRP A 74 4.65 -9.09 11.27
N LYS A 75 5.32 -8.44 10.31
CA LYS A 75 6.62 -8.88 9.77
C LYS A 75 7.65 -9.03 10.89
N ARG A 76 7.73 -8.04 11.80
CA ARG A 76 8.64 -8.07 12.94
C ARG A 76 8.32 -9.21 13.91
N LYS A 77 7.04 -9.45 14.19
CA LYS A 77 6.60 -10.57 15.05
C LYS A 77 6.94 -11.94 14.46
N VAL A 78 6.73 -12.13 13.15
CA VAL A 78 7.08 -13.38 12.44
C VAL A 78 8.59 -13.62 12.48
N ASN A 79 9.41 -12.59 12.29
CA ASN A 79 10.86 -12.72 12.37
C ASN A 79 11.33 -13.06 13.79
N LEU A 80 10.69 -12.50 14.82
CA LEU A 80 10.98 -12.84 16.22
C LEU A 80 10.59 -14.28 16.57
N SER A 81 9.50 -14.81 16.02
CA SER A 81 9.10 -16.21 16.24
C SER A 81 10.03 -17.20 15.55
N HIS A 82 10.60 -16.84 14.38
CA HIS A 82 11.54 -17.70 13.65
C HIS A 82 12.96 -17.74 14.25
N ASN A 83 13.38 -16.67 14.94
CA ASN A 83 14.76 -16.53 15.44
C ASN A 83 14.93 -16.95 16.92
N ARG A 84 13.91 -17.56 17.53
CA ARG A 84 13.98 -18.08 18.92
C ARG A 84 14.22 -19.58 18.94
N ASN A 85 15.16 -20.02 19.79
CA ASN A 85 15.53 -21.42 19.99
C ASN A 85 14.31 -22.27 20.44
N ALA A 86 14.23 -23.50 19.93
CA ALA A 86 13.16 -24.48 20.15
C ALA A 86 12.82 -24.81 21.63
N TRP A 87 13.63 -24.33 22.57
CA TRP A 87 13.49 -24.58 24.02
C TRP A 87 12.64 -23.53 24.75
N ASP A 88 12.36 -22.38 24.13
CA ASP A 88 11.50 -21.32 24.70
C ASP A 88 10.04 -21.41 24.21
N MET A 89 9.71 -22.54 23.57
CA MET A 89 8.45 -22.76 22.86
C MET A 89 7.32 -23.12 23.84
N ARG A 90 6.76 -22.13 24.54
CA ARG A 90 5.42 -22.25 25.13
C ARG A 90 4.41 -22.39 24.00
N SER A 91 3.59 -23.44 24.06
CA SER A 91 2.65 -23.90 23.01
C SER A 91 1.70 -22.83 22.45
N ASP A 92 1.44 -21.73 23.17
CA ASP A 92 0.57 -20.63 22.71
C ASP A 92 1.20 -19.71 21.65
N LEU A 93 2.54 -19.63 21.57
CA LEU A 93 3.23 -18.66 20.70
C LEU A 93 3.44 -19.16 19.27
N VAL A 94 3.49 -20.48 19.06
CA VAL A 94 3.58 -21.10 17.73
C VAL A 94 2.31 -20.80 16.92
N SER A 95 1.15 -20.86 17.58
CA SER A 95 -0.14 -20.49 16.99
C SER A 95 -0.20 -19.00 16.61
N ASP A 96 0.44 -18.11 17.37
CA ASP A 96 0.49 -16.67 17.06
C ASP A 96 1.42 -16.37 15.86
N GLY A 97 2.51 -17.14 15.71
CA GLY A 97 3.39 -17.07 14.54
C GLY A 97 2.65 -17.31 13.23
N ASP A 98 1.94 -18.44 13.12
CA ASP A 98 1.17 -18.80 11.93
C ASP A 98 0.05 -17.80 11.64
N LYS A 99 -0.63 -17.29 12.69
CA LYS A 99 -1.63 -16.21 12.55
C LYS A 99 -1.02 -14.94 11.98
N ASN A 100 0.14 -14.52 12.49
CA ASN A 100 0.82 -13.31 12.02
C ASN A 100 1.31 -13.47 10.56
N VAL A 101 1.67 -14.68 10.11
CA VAL A 101 2.02 -14.95 8.70
C VAL A 101 0.80 -14.76 7.79
N VAL A 102 -0.36 -15.30 8.17
CA VAL A 102 -1.60 -15.13 7.41
C VAL A 102 -2.00 -13.65 7.34
N LEU A 103 -1.99 -12.96 8.49
CA LEU A 103 -2.29 -11.52 8.56
C LEU A 103 -1.31 -10.70 7.71
N LEU A 104 -0.01 -11.02 7.75
CA LEU A 104 1.01 -10.36 6.94
C LEU A 104 0.73 -10.55 5.43
N SER A 105 0.38 -11.75 5.00
CA SER A 105 0.04 -12.03 3.60
C SER A 105 -1.20 -11.26 3.17
N ARG A 106 -2.25 -11.26 4.00
CA ARG A 106 -3.52 -10.54 3.71
C ARG A 106 -3.31 -9.02 3.68
N ALA A 107 -2.47 -8.49 4.55
CA ALA A 107 -2.10 -7.07 4.55
C ALA A 107 -1.37 -6.66 3.26
N LYS A 108 -0.43 -7.49 2.78
CA LYS A 108 0.26 -7.27 1.50
C LYS A 108 -0.74 -7.25 0.33
N SER A 109 -1.66 -8.21 0.28
CA SER A 109 -2.70 -8.25 -0.75
C SER A 109 -3.62 -7.03 -0.69
N LEU A 110 -4.03 -6.62 0.51
CA LEU A 110 -4.88 -5.43 0.68
C LEU A 110 -4.18 -4.16 0.21
N LEU A 111 -2.92 -3.98 0.60
CA LEU A 111 -2.12 -2.82 0.19
C LEU A 111 -1.91 -2.79 -1.33
N LEU A 112 -1.70 -3.96 -1.96
CA LEU A 112 -1.58 -4.06 -3.41
C LEU A 112 -2.87 -3.64 -4.11
N SER A 113 -4.01 -4.23 -3.73
CA SER A 113 -5.32 -3.85 -4.29
C SER A 113 -5.66 -2.38 -4.08
N LEU A 114 -5.25 -1.81 -2.94
CA LEU A 114 -5.44 -0.38 -2.68
C LEU A 114 -4.63 0.48 -3.66
N LYS A 115 -3.37 0.13 -3.93
CA LYS A 115 -2.52 0.84 -4.92
C LYS A 115 -3.03 0.66 -6.36
N GLU A 116 -3.59 -0.50 -6.70
CA GLU A 116 -4.22 -0.75 -8.01
C GLU A 116 -5.50 0.07 -8.20
N LYS A 117 -6.32 0.18 -7.16
CA LYS A 117 -7.57 0.96 -7.18
C LYS A 117 -7.33 2.46 -7.18
N TYR A 118 -6.26 2.92 -6.54
CA TYR A 118 -5.87 4.33 -6.43
C TYR A 118 -4.45 4.52 -6.99
N PRO A 119 -4.27 4.50 -8.33
CA PRO A 119 -2.94 4.59 -8.94
C PRO A 119 -2.27 5.97 -8.76
N SER A 120 -3.04 7.00 -8.44
CA SER A 120 -2.53 8.35 -8.14
C SER A 120 -2.23 8.58 -6.66
N LEU A 121 -2.28 7.53 -5.83
CA LEU A 121 -2.08 7.65 -4.39
C LEU A 121 -0.72 8.27 -4.08
N SER A 122 -0.74 9.31 -3.24
CA SER A 122 0.48 9.93 -2.72
C SER A 122 1.38 8.92 -1.98
N GLN A 123 2.67 9.25 -1.85
CA GLN A 123 3.62 8.40 -1.10
C GLN A 123 3.17 8.25 0.36
N THR A 124 3.32 7.04 0.90
CA THR A 124 2.95 6.77 2.30
C THR A 124 3.91 7.46 3.26
N THR A 125 3.49 7.54 4.52
CA THR A 125 4.32 8.04 5.62
C THR A 125 5.59 7.19 5.77
N LEU A 126 5.50 5.87 5.59
CA LEU A 126 6.65 4.97 5.63
C LEU A 126 7.61 5.23 4.45
N ASP A 127 7.09 5.35 3.24
CA ASP A 127 7.90 5.63 2.05
C ASP A 127 8.61 6.98 2.18
N THR A 128 7.89 8.02 2.62
CA THR A 128 8.46 9.34 2.90
C THR A 128 9.57 9.26 3.96
N SER A 129 9.35 8.49 5.03
CA SER A 129 10.36 8.30 6.08
C SER A 129 11.60 7.57 5.55
N LYS A 130 11.43 6.49 4.79
CA LYS A 130 12.53 5.77 4.16
C LYS A 130 13.37 6.69 3.27
N LEU A 131 12.72 7.50 2.44
CA LEU A 131 13.40 8.46 1.58
C LEU A 131 14.18 9.52 2.37
N GLN A 132 13.57 10.07 3.41
CA GLN A 132 14.18 11.12 4.22
C GLN A 132 15.45 10.64 4.95
N TYR A 133 15.47 9.39 5.42
CA TYR A 133 16.56 8.86 6.24
C TYR A 133 17.48 7.88 5.48
N ASN A 134 17.22 7.63 4.19
CA ASN A 134 18.05 6.76 3.37
C ASN A 134 19.48 7.34 3.23
N LYS A 135 20.48 6.48 3.44
CA LYS A 135 21.92 6.83 3.31
C LYS A 135 22.56 6.22 2.06
N ASP A 136 21.85 5.35 1.35
CA ASP A 136 22.34 4.70 0.15
C ASP A 136 22.10 5.60 -1.08
N VAL A 137 23.17 6.19 -1.59
CA VAL A 137 23.12 7.09 -2.75
C VAL A 137 22.61 6.37 -4.00
N GLY A 138 22.96 5.09 -4.19
CA GLY A 138 22.50 4.31 -5.34
C GLY A 138 20.99 4.12 -5.31
N LYS A 139 20.44 3.72 -4.17
CA LYS A 139 18.99 3.59 -3.99
C LYS A 139 18.26 4.93 -4.13
N ALA A 140 18.84 6.03 -3.66
CA ALA A 140 18.26 7.36 -3.83
C ALA A 140 18.17 7.78 -5.31
N ILE A 141 19.22 7.51 -6.10
CA ILE A 141 19.23 7.78 -7.54
C ILE A 141 18.19 6.92 -8.25
N LEU A 142 18.17 5.61 -7.98
CA LEU A 142 17.23 4.70 -8.63
C LEU A 142 15.77 5.06 -8.30
N GLU A 143 15.48 5.41 -7.04
CA GLU A 143 14.14 5.81 -6.62
C GLU A 143 13.72 7.10 -7.32
N SER A 144 14.53 8.16 -7.23
CA SER A 144 14.18 9.46 -7.79
C SER A 144 14.04 9.40 -9.31
N TYR A 145 14.92 8.67 -10.00
CA TYR A 145 14.86 8.51 -11.45
C TYR A 145 13.63 7.72 -11.89
N SER A 146 13.34 6.60 -11.24
CA SER A 146 12.13 5.81 -11.55
C SER A 146 10.84 6.60 -11.33
N ARG A 147 10.79 7.42 -10.27
CA ARG A 147 9.63 8.29 -9.96
C ARG A 147 9.44 9.39 -11.01
N VAL A 148 10.52 10.02 -11.48
CA VAL A 148 10.44 11.03 -12.54
C VAL A 148 9.92 10.43 -13.85
N LEU A 149 10.44 9.26 -14.24
CA LEU A 149 9.97 8.57 -15.44
C LEU A 149 8.49 8.18 -15.37
N GLU A 150 8.05 7.76 -14.19
CA GLU A 150 6.65 7.44 -13.94
C GLU A 150 5.74 8.67 -14.04
N SER A 151 6.12 9.78 -13.41
CA SER A 151 5.39 11.04 -13.51
C SER A 151 5.30 11.53 -14.96
N LEU A 152 6.40 11.40 -15.72
CA LEU A 152 6.41 11.74 -17.14
C LEU A 152 5.43 10.86 -17.93
N ALA A 153 5.45 9.55 -17.71
CA ALA A 153 4.53 8.62 -18.38
C ALA A 153 3.06 8.93 -18.05
N TYR A 154 2.76 9.22 -16.79
CA TYR A 154 1.44 9.64 -16.34
C TYR A 154 0.98 10.93 -17.04
N ASN A 155 1.84 11.95 -17.09
CA ASN A 155 1.51 13.22 -17.75
C ASN A 155 1.22 13.03 -19.24
N ILE A 156 2.02 12.21 -19.94
CA ILE A 156 1.78 11.90 -21.36
C ILE A 156 0.43 11.22 -21.56
N LEU A 157 0.09 10.22 -20.72
CA LEU A 157 -1.21 9.55 -20.79
C LEU A 157 -2.37 10.50 -20.51
N SER A 158 -2.24 11.38 -19.50
CA SER A 158 -3.25 12.39 -19.19
C SER A 158 -3.47 13.35 -20.36
N TRP A 159 -2.40 13.82 -21.01
CA TRP A 159 -2.54 14.69 -22.18
C TRP A 159 -3.21 14.00 -23.36
N ILE A 160 -2.93 12.71 -23.57
CA ILE A 160 -3.62 11.92 -24.60
C ILE A 160 -5.12 11.83 -24.27
N ASP A 161 -5.47 11.52 -23.02
CA ASP A 161 -6.86 11.43 -22.57
C ASP A 161 -7.60 12.77 -22.70
N ASP A 162 -6.96 13.89 -22.36
CA ASP A 162 -7.53 15.23 -22.53
C ASP A 162 -7.86 15.53 -24.00
N VAL A 163 -6.96 15.18 -24.93
CA VAL A 163 -7.19 15.35 -26.37
C VAL A 163 -8.32 14.45 -26.86
N LEU A 164 -8.39 13.19 -26.41
CA LEU A 164 -9.47 12.26 -26.76
C LEU A 164 -10.83 12.77 -26.25
N ARG A 165 -10.90 13.23 -25.01
CA ARG A 165 -12.12 13.83 -24.43
C ARG A 165 -12.57 15.07 -25.18
N ALA A 166 -11.64 15.96 -25.55
CA ALA A 166 -11.95 17.14 -26.36
C ALA A 166 -12.49 16.75 -27.74
N ASN A 167 -11.89 15.76 -28.39
CA ASN A 167 -12.34 15.22 -29.67
C ASN A 167 -13.76 14.62 -29.58
N ASP A 168 -14.03 13.81 -28.56
CA ASP A 168 -15.34 13.19 -28.35
C ASP A 168 -16.41 14.25 -28.06
N SER A 169 -16.08 15.29 -27.29
CA SER A 169 -16.98 16.43 -27.05
C SER A 169 -17.38 17.14 -28.35
N ILE A 170 -16.42 17.39 -29.24
CA ILE A 170 -16.67 18.01 -30.55
C ILE A 170 -17.49 17.09 -31.46
N ARG A 171 -17.17 15.80 -31.51
CA ARG A 171 -17.91 14.83 -32.33
C ARG A 171 -19.37 14.71 -31.87
N ASN A 172 -19.61 14.72 -30.56
CA ASN A 172 -20.95 14.70 -30.00
C ASN A 172 -21.71 15.98 -30.35
N SER A 173 -21.11 17.17 -30.20
CA SER A 173 -21.77 18.44 -30.53
C SER A 173 -22.14 18.55 -32.02
N ILE A 174 -21.27 18.09 -32.92
CA ILE A 174 -21.54 17.98 -34.36
C ILE A 174 -22.73 17.04 -34.60
N SER A 175 -22.72 15.85 -33.99
CA SER A 175 -23.81 14.87 -34.15
C SER A 175 -25.17 15.39 -33.69
N TYR A 176 -25.22 16.22 -32.63
CA TYR A 176 -26.45 16.90 -32.21
C TYR A 176 -26.87 18.01 -33.18
N THR A 177 -25.93 18.69 -33.82
CA THR A 177 -26.22 19.79 -34.77
C THR A 177 -26.76 19.30 -36.11
N TYR A 178 -26.39 18.09 -36.54
CA TYR A 178 -26.83 17.49 -37.81
C TYR A 178 -28.01 16.50 -37.70
N ASN A 179 -28.56 16.30 -36.49
CA ASN A 179 -29.78 15.49 -36.25
C ASN A 179 -31.03 16.35 -35.95
N ILE A 180 -31.03 17.61 -36.40
CA ILE A 180 -32.19 18.53 -36.45
C ILE A 180 -32.46 18.83 -37.93
#